data_AF-A0A535AL48-F1
#
_entry.id   AF-A0A535AL48-F1
#
_cell.length_a   1.000
_cell.length_b   1.000
_cell.length_c   1.000
_cell.angle_alpha   90.00
_cell.angle_beta   90.00
_cell.angle_gamma   90.00
#
_symmetry.space_group_name_H-M   'P 1'
#
loop_
_entity.id
_entity.type
_entity.pdbx_description
1 polymer ?
#
loop_
_entity_poly.entity_id
_entity_poly.type
_entity_poly.pdbx_seq_one_letter_code
_entity_poly.pdbx_strand_id
1 'polypeptide(L)' 'MTKVIFDISASLDGYVTASDVRPEEPMGDGGQQLHEWAFGADARGREI' A
#
# COMPACT_ATOMS: atom_id res chain seq x y z
N MET A 1 -19.30 -13.47 19.98
CA MET A 1 -19.50 -12.62 18.78
C MET A 1 -18.13 -12.36 18.18
N THR A 2 -17.93 -12.64 16.89
CA THR A 2 -16.63 -12.50 16.21
C THR A 2 -16.33 -11.03 15.92
N LYS A 3 -15.05 -10.62 15.97
CA LYS A 3 -14.60 -9.27 15.62
C LYS A 3 -14.22 -9.19 14.14
N VAL A 4 -14.62 -8.11 13.47
CA VAL A 4 -14.14 -7.75 12.13
C VAL A 4 -13.07 -6.67 12.31
N ILE A 5 -11.89 -6.87 11.73
CA ILE A 5 -10.73 -5.97 11.84
C ILE A 5 -10.29 -5.56 10.44
N PHE A 6 -10.02 -4.28 10.26
CA PHE A 6 -9.35 -3.71 9.09
C PHE A 6 -7.97 -3.21 9.51
N ASP A 7 -6.94 -3.67 8.79
CA ASP A 7 -5.56 -3.23 8.94
C ASP A 7 -5.05 -2.89 7.53
N ILE A 8 -4.86 -1.60 7.27
CA ILE A 8 -4.50 -1.06 5.96
C ILE A 8 -3.54 0.12 6.14
N SER A 9 -2.69 0.35 5.14
CA SER A 9 -1.89 1.58 5.06
C SER A 9 -2.71 2.70 4.40
N ALA A 10 -2.54 3.92 4.89
CA ALA A 10 -3.15 5.12 4.31
C ALA A 10 -2.18 6.30 4.40
N SER A 11 -2.29 7.23 3.46
CA SER A 11 -1.55 8.49 3.47
C SER A 11 -2.01 9.40 4.61
N LEU A 12 -1.21 10.44 4.91
CA LEU A 12 -1.51 11.40 5.98
C LEU A 12 -2.83 12.16 5.75
N ASP A 13 -3.20 12.38 4.49
CA ASP A 13 -4.44 13.01 4.03
C ASP A 13 -5.59 12.03 3.83
N GLY A 14 -5.42 10.75 4.18
CA GLY A 14 -6.50 9.78 4.31
C GLY A 14 -6.83 8.96 3.06
N TYR A 15 -5.90 8.85 2.10
CA TYR A 15 -6.07 8.07 0.88
C TYR A 15 -5.33 6.72 0.97
N VAL A 16 -5.90 5.69 0.34
CA VAL A 16 -5.34 4.32 0.31
C VAL A 16 -4.63 3.99 -1.02
N THR A 17 -4.76 4.87 -2.01
CA THR A 17 -4.06 4.83 -3.31
C THR A 17 -3.70 6.26 -3.72
N ALA A 18 -2.75 6.40 -4.64
CA ALA A 18 -2.42 7.68 -5.25
C ALA A 18 -3.41 8.06 -6.36
N SER A 19 -3.22 9.25 -6.94
CA SER A 19 -3.93 9.71 -8.14
C SER A 19 -3.61 8.86 -9.38
N ASP A 20 -4.41 8.99 -10.44
CA ASP A 20 -4.18 8.37 -11.76
C ASP A 20 -4.14 6.82 -11.77
N VAL A 21 -4.94 6.20 -10.90
CA VAL A 21 -5.16 4.74 -10.86
C VAL A 21 -5.65 4.22 -12.22
N ARG A 22 -4.98 3.18 -12.74
CA ARG A 22 -5.28 2.51 -14.01
C ARG A 22 -4.92 1.03 -13.95
N PRO A 23 -5.44 0.17 -14.85
CA PRO A 23 -5.14 -1.26 -14.81
C PRO A 23 -3.64 -1.60 -14.80
N GLU A 24 -2.83 -0.79 -15.48
CA GLU A 24 -1.38 -0.96 -15.57
C GLU A 24 -0.64 -0.41 -14.34
N GLU A 25 -1.26 0.50 -13.58
CA GLU A 25 -0.72 1.10 -12.35
C GLU A 25 -1.85 1.17 -11.29
N PRO A 26 -2.13 0.05 -10.61
CA PRO A 26 -3.31 -0.08 -9.76
C PRO A 26 -3.25 0.72 -8.47
N MET A 27 -2.04 1.13 -8.05
CA MET A 27 -1.85 2.00 -6.89
C MET A 27 -1.84 3.49 -7.27
N GLY A 28 -1.91 3.82 -8.55
CA GLY A 28 -1.69 5.18 -9.03
C GLY A 28 -0.21 5.57 -8.96
N ASP A 29 0.12 6.72 -9.53
CA ASP A 29 1.51 7.17 -9.64
C ASP A 29 2.08 7.43 -8.23
N GLY A 30 3.10 6.66 -7.85
CA GLY A 30 3.74 6.74 -6.52
C GLY A 30 2.98 6.06 -5.38
N GLY A 31 1.84 5.40 -5.63
CA GLY A 31 1.02 4.78 -4.58
C GLY A 31 1.69 3.61 -3.84
N GLN A 32 2.76 3.05 -4.41
CA GLN A 32 3.56 2.01 -3.76
C GLN A 32 4.28 2.49 -2.49
N GLN A 33 4.45 3.81 -2.31
CA GLN A 33 5.12 4.38 -1.13
C GLN A 33 4.46 3.97 0.19
N LEU A 34 3.12 3.80 0.20
CA LEU A 34 2.39 3.35 1.38
C LEU A 34 2.78 1.94 1.86
N HIS A 35 3.43 1.14 1.00
CA HIS A 35 3.77 -0.25 1.25
C HIS A 35 5.27 -0.47 1.51
N GLU A 36 6.12 0.54 1.33
CA GLU A 36 7.58 0.41 1.48
C GLU A 36 7.99 -0.14 2.85
N TRP A 37 7.28 0.26 3.91
CA TRP A 37 7.54 -0.20 5.28
C TRP A 37 7.30 -1.71 5.46
N ALA A 38 6.33 -2.27 4.74
CA ALA A 38 5.94 -3.67 4.88
C ALA A 38 7.02 -4.61 4.36
N PHE A 39 7.82 -4.16 3.39
CA PHE A 39 8.89 -4.95 2.79
C PHE A 39 10.26 -4.74 3.48
N GLY A 40 10.36 -3.77 4.41
CA GLY A 40 11.58 -3.50 5.18
C GLY A 40 12.78 -3.10 4.32
N ALA A 41 13.98 -3.13 4.92
CA ALA A 41 15.24 -2.84 4.23
C ALA A 41 15.83 -4.06 3.49
N ASP A 42 15.39 -5.27 3.82
CA ASP A 42 15.86 -6.52 3.23
C ASP A 42 15.34 -6.69 1.80
N ALA A 43 16.25 -6.90 0.85
CA ALA A 43 15.90 -7.13 -0.54
C ALA A 43 15.02 -8.37 -0.74
N ARG A 44 15.17 -9.40 0.11
CA ARG A 44 14.34 -10.62 0.05
C ARG A 44 12.87 -10.35 0.32
N GLY A 45 12.56 -9.31 1.10
CA GLY A 45 11.19 -8.85 1.33
C GLY A 45 10.53 -8.31 0.07
N ARG A 46 11.29 -7.99 -0.98
CA ARG A 46 10.80 -7.37 -2.22
C ARG A 46 10.71 -8.33 -3.41
N GLU A 47 11.11 -9.59 -3.24
CA GLU A 47 11.13 -10.61 -4.31
C GLU A 47 9.83 -11.44 -4.41
N ILE A 48 8.77 -11.03 -3.70
CA ILE A 48 7.51 -11.76 -3.57
C ILE A 48 6.53 -11.45 -4.71
#